data_AF-A0A9W4WK52-F1
#
_entry.id   AF-A0A9W4WK52-F1
#
_cell.length_a   1.000
_cell.length_b   1.000
_cell.length_c   1.000
_cell.angle_alpha   90.00
_cell.angle_beta   90.00
_cell.angle_gamma   90.00
#
_symmetry.space_group_name_H-M   'P 1'
#
loop_
_entity.id
_entity.type
_entity.pdbx_description
1 polymer ?
#
loop_
_entity_poly.entity_id
_entity_poly.type
_entity_poly.pdbx_seq_one_letter_code
_entity_poly.pdbx_strand_id
1 'polypeptide(L)'
;MNKKCLIIRYGELFLKGKNKPDFIKKLVDNLNLAFQKNNLANFRIKKLPDQLIINTENEKDLTALIPILKKIFGISIFYLAYQLESSVESLDNFVKKLFDYYEINFTTFKLSISRNDKNFPKNSSTLQKELGEIIVKKYQLKVNLSNPQKIFYIRIYRDFILVFSERLTGLGGLPVGSSGRALVLLSGGIDSPVAAYQLMKRGLEIVYLHFYQQTEGQTKIFALGEKLKFYNNYSNDIYLVDSRAFLTEIRHISLEKYRLIILKRMFIRYACRLAQELEIKAIVTGDSLAQVASQTLESLGVIQQASITAFEQVEVSTQKVIELGTYEISLKTYADCCALFEPRYPITRPKKEVVEKLEKEIFWEEILEKIILIVLLSSAKTTAKKPGQIGEEETLRIIKNFITTKRYSEQKLEESRKGCPAVVERKGKRGVNHNLILCVRNAEKGAVISHKLIKNVKNVLSLNSSIHSTTKELEELGLSIEELAKQKNASWYLTENLPTDAEEEN
;
A
#
# COMPACT_ATOMS: atom_id res chain seq x y z
N MET A 1 -35.37 5.20 -24.46
CA MET A 1 -35.25 4.92 -23.01
C MET A 1 -34.22 5.86 -22.42
N ASN A 2 -34.47 6.39 -21.22
CA ASN A 2 -33.53 7.27 -20.52
C ASN A 2 -32.35 6.45 -20.01
N LYS A 3 -31.12 6.91 -20.24
CA LYS A 3 -29.91 6.15 -19.90
C LYS A 3 -29.58 6.30 -18.42
N LYS A 4 -29.36 5.20 -17.71
CA LYS A 4 -28.81 5.22 -16.35
C LYS A 4 -27.33 5.58 -16.35
N CYS A 5 -26.90 6.29 -15.32
CA CYS A 5 -25.49 6.65 -15.09
C CYS A 5 -25.20 6.76 -13.58
N LEU A 6 -23.91 6.78 -13.22
CA LEU A 6 -23.47 7.07 -11.86
C LEU A 6 -22.81 8.44 -11.79
N ILE A 7 -23.27 9.28 -10.87
CA ILE A 7 -22.64 10.58 -10.59
C ILE A 7 -21.74 10.40 -9.37
N ILE A 8 -20.45 10.68 -9.51
CA ILE A 8 -19.49 10.67 -8.40
C ILE A 8 -19.17 12.10 -8.01
N ARG A 9 -19.29 12.40 -6.72
CA ARG A 9 -18.85 13.65 -6.12
C ARG A 9 -17.66 13.43 -5.20
N TYR A 10 -16.72 14.32 -5.37
CA TYR A 10 -15.46 14.33 -4.64
C TYR A 10 -15.68 14.73 -3.18
N GLY A 11 -14.82 14.24 -2.29
CA GLY A 11 -14.76 14.70 -0.89
C GLY A 11 -13.86 15.91 -0.70
N GLU A 12 -12.76 15.68 0.02
CA GLU A 12 -11.76 16.69 0.43
C GLU A 12 -11.02 17.37 -0.74
N LEU A 13 -11.25 16.89 -1.97
CA LEU A 13 -10.62 17.36 -3.19
C LEU A 13 -10.97 18.81 -3.55
N PHE A 14 -12.09 19.35 -3.07
CA PHE A 14 -12.43 20.76 -3.25
C PHE A 14 -11.42 21.71 -2.57
N LEU A 15 -10.71 21.23 -1.54
CA LEU A 15 -9.75 22.02 -0.77
C LEU A 15 -8.35 22.12 -1.41
N LYS A 16 -8.09 21.40 -2.51
CA LYS A 16 -6.73 21.22 -3.06
C LYS A 16 -6.28 22.25 -4.11
N GLY A 17 -7.08 23.30 -4.33
CA GLY A 17 -6.69 24.47 -5.15
C GLY A 17 -6.10 24.09 -6.52
N LYS A 18 -4.82 24.44 -6.74
CA LYS A 18 -4.11 24.24 -8.02
C LYS A 18 -3.87 22.76 -8.39
N ASN A 19 -3.79 21.85 -7.42
CA ASN A 19 -3.46 20.43 -7.67
C ASN A 19 -4.71 19.57 -7.97
N LYS A 20 -5.90 20.17 -7.95
CA LYS A 20 -7.18 19.47 -8.18
C LYS A 20 -7.20 18.58 -9.44
N PRO A 21 -6.65 19.01 -10.61
CA PRO A 21 -6.64 18.17 -11.81
C PRO A 21 -5.92 16.82 -11.63
N ASP A 22 -4.78 16.82 -10.93
CA ASP A 22 -3.96 15.62 -10.72
C ASP A 22 -4.67 14.61 -9.82
N PHE A 23 -5.32 15.08 -8.76
CA PHE A 23 -6.13 14.21 -7.92
C PHE A 23 -7.32 13.62 -8.67
N ILE A 24 -8.01 14.40 -9.51
CA ILE A 24 -9.12 13.90 -10.33
C ILE A 24 -8.59 12.85 -11.33
N LYS A 25 -7.43 13.09 -11.94
CA LYS A 25 -6.78 12.11 -12.82
C LYS A 25 -6.52 10.81 -12.05
N LYS A 26 -5.87 10.88 -10.88
CA LYS A 26 -5.60 9.70 -10.06
C LYS A 26 -6.86 8.95 -9.62
N LEU A 27 -7.93 9.66 -9.27
CA LEU A 27 -9.22 9.03 -8.95
C LEU A 27 -9.79 8.26 -10.16
N VAL A 28 -9.70 8.84 -11.35
CA VAL A 28 -10.13 8.19 -12.60
C VAL A 28 -9.29 6.94 -12.88
N ASP A 29 -7.98 7.01 -12.67
CA ASP A 29 -7.09 5.86 -12.83
C ASP A 29 -7.47 4.73 -11.84
N ASN A 30 -7.71 5.07 -10.57
CA ASN A 30 -8.15 4.12 -9.55
C ASN A 30 -9.53 3.49 -9.89
N LEU A 31 -10.46 4.28 -10.43
CA LEU A 31 -11.76 3.79 -10.89
C LEU A 31 -11.62 2.79 -12.04
N ASN A 32 -10.83 3.14 -13.06
CA ASN A 32 -10.59 2.26 -14.21
C ASN A 32 -9.93 0.95 -13.77
N LEU A 33 -8.93 1.02 -12.89
CA LEU A 33 -8.28 -0.15 -12.33
C LEU A 33 -9.27 -1.04 -11.55
N ALA A 34 -10.14 -0.41 -10.75
CA ALA A 34 -11.18 -1.14 -10.03
C ALA A 34 -12.14 -1.84 -11.01
N PHE A 35 -12.56 -1.19 -12.09
CA PHE A 35 -13.44 -1.83 -13.08
C PHE A 35 -12.74 -3.03 -13.73
N GLN A 36 -11.49 -2.85 -14.16
CA GLN A 36 -10.69 -3.92 -14.75
C GLN A 36 -10.53 -5.12 -13.79
N LYS A 37 -10.20 -4.88 -12.52
CA LYS A 37 -9.98 -5.95 -11.52
C LYS A 37 -11.27 -6.69 -11.13
N ASN A 38 -12.44 -6.16 -11.45
CA ASN A 38 -13.73 -6.84 -11.27
C ASN A 38 -14.32 -7.34 -12.61
N ASN A 39 -13.52 -7.40 -13.69
CA ASN A 39 -13.96 -7.83 -15.01
C ASN A 39 -15.14 -7.01 -15.57
N LEU A 40 -15.17 -5.72 -15.24
CA LEU A 40 -16.19 -4.77 -15.69
C LEU A 40 -15.62 -3.92 -16.82
N ALA A 41 -16.22 -4.01 -18.01
CA ALA A 41 -15.76 -3.34 -19.23
C ALA A 41 -16.77 -2.29 -19.73
N ASN A 42 -16.36 -1.48 -20.70
CA ASN A 42 -17.21 -0.54 -21.44
C ASN A 42 -17.78 0.64 -20.62
N PHE A 43 -17.09 1.04 -19.55
CA PHE A 43 -17.41 2.25 -18.80
C PHE A 43 -16.73 3.48 -19.40
N ARG A 44 -17.50 4.56 -19.57
CA ARG A 44 -16.99 5.87 -20.00
C ARG A 44 -17.13 6.87 -18.87
N ILE A 45 -16.01 7.47 -18.46
CA ILE A 45 -15.98 8.47 -17.39
C ILE A 45 -15.90 9.87 -18.01
N LYS A 46 -17.00 10.63 -17.90
CA LYS A 46 -17.06 12.06 -18.29
C LYS A 46 -16.71 12.92 -17.09
N LYS A 47 -15.72 13.81 -17.26
CA LYS A 47 -15.32 14.78 -16.23
C LYS A 47 -16.16 16.04 -16.35
N LEU A 48 -16.77 16.47 -15.24
CA LEU A 48 -17.38 17.78 -15.06
C LEU A 48 -16.62 18.57 -13.99
N PRO A 49 -16.80 19.91 -13.89
CA PRO A 49 -16.01 20.74 -12.96
C PRO A 49 -16.04 20.31 -11.48
N ASP A 50 -17.14 19.73 -11.03
CA ASP A 50 -17.41 19.36 -9.63
C ASP A 50 -17.76 17.88 -9.42
N GLN A 51 -17.85 17.08 -10.49
CA GLN A 51 -18.26 15.68 -10.43
C GLN A 51 -17.74 14.85 -11.61
N LEU A 52 -17.79 13.53 -11.49
CA LEU A 52 -17.64 12.60 -12.61
C LEU A 52 -19.00 11.98 -12.94
N ILE A 53 -19.21 11.64 -14.21
CA ILE A 53 -20.33 10.83 -14.67
C ILE A 53 -19.76 9.56 -15.27
N ILE A 54 -20.17 8.41 -14.75
CA ILE A 54 -19.85 7.10 -15.30
C ILE A 54 -21.07 6.62 -16.10
N ASN A 55 -20.85 6.35 -17.38
CA ASN A 55 -21.84 5.76 -18.29
C ASN A 55 -21.38 4.36 -18.71
N THR A 56 -22.33 3.50 -19.04
CA THR A 56 -22.10 2.19 -19.65
C THR A 56 -23.21 1.89 -20.65
N GLU A 57 -22.93 1.01 -21.60
CA GLU A 57 -23.92 0.48 -22.54
C GLU A 57 -24.80 -0.60 -21.90
N ASN A 58 -24.33 -1.23 -20.82
CA ASN A 58 -25.07 -2.25 -20.07
C ASN A 58 -25.48 -1.72 -18.68
N GLU A 59 -26.71 -1.21 -18.57
CA GLU A 59 -27.22 -0.61 -17.32
C GLU A 59 -27.24 -1.58 -16.12
N LYS A 60 -27.28 -2.90 -16.37
CA LYS A 60 -27.24 -3.90 -15.28
C LYS A 60 -25.93 -3.85 -14.51
N ASP A 61 -24.84 -3.44 -15.15
CA ASP A 61 -23.51 -3.40 -14.55
C ASP A 61 -23.34 -2.18 -13.60
N LEU A 62 -24.19 -1.16 -13.71
CA LEU A 62 -24.15 0.00 -12.80
C LEU A 62 -24.45 -0.40 -11.36
N THR A 63 -25.36 -1.36 -11.15
CA THR A 63 -25.67 -1.86 -9.80
C THR A 63 -24.49 -2.61 -9.21
N ALA A 64 -23.75 -3.37 -10.04
CA ALA A 64 -22.54 -4.08 -9.63
C ALA A 64 -21.39 -3.13 -9.22
N LEU A 65 -21.38 -1.90 -9.74
CA LEU A 65 -20.40 -0.89 -9.36
C LEU A 65 -20.63 -0.31 -7.96
N ILE A 66 -21.86 -0.29 -7.44
CA ILE A 66 -22.18 0.31 -6.14
C ILE A 66 -21.29 -0.22 -5.00
N PRO A 67 -21.15 -1.55 -4.78
CA PRO A 67 -20.27 -2.07 -3.73
C PRO A 67 -18.78 -1.79 -3.98
N ILE A 68 -18.36 -1.65 -5.24
CA ILE A 68 -16.97 -1.31 -5.60
C ILE A 68 -16.68 0.15 -5.27
N LEU A 69 -17.56 1.08 -5.68
CA LEU A 69 -17.42 2.51 -5.40
C LEU A 69 -17.41 2.83 -3.90
N LYS A 70 -18.11 2.04 -3.08
CA LYS A 70 -18.07 2.14 -1.61
C LYS A 70 -16.70 1.82 -1.00
N LYS A 71 -15.76 1.26 -1.77
CA LYS A 71 -14.42 0.90 -1.31
C LYS A 71 -13.31 1.79 -1.87
N ILE A 72 -13.64 2.79 -2.70
CA ILE A 72 -12.65 3.67 -3.33
C ILE A 72 -12.55 5.00 -2.57
N PHE A 73 -11.34 5.31 -2.08
CA PHE A 73 -11.06 6.63 -1.48
C PHE A 73 -11.04 7.75 -2.53
N GLY A 74 -11.39 8.96 -2.10
CA GLY A 74 -11.63 10.12 -2.96
C GLY A 74 -13.10 10.34 -3.32
N ILE A 75 -13.94 9.31 -3.18
CA ILE A 75 -15.39 9.39 -3.40
C ILE A 75 -16.09 9.73 -2.09
N SER A 76 -16.70 10.91 -1.98
CA SER A 76 -17.49 11.25 -0.80
C SER A 76 -18.92 10.76 -0.91
N ILE A 77 -19.54 11.03 -2.05
CA ILE A 77 -20.93 10.72 -2.31
C ILE A 77 -21.05 10.32 -3.76
N PHE A 78 -21.94 9.40 -4.06
CA PHE A 78 -22.34 9.12 -5.43
C PHE A 78 -23.84 8.86 -5.52
N TYR A 79 -24.37 8.92 -6.74
CA TYR A 79 -25.80 8.80 -7.02
C TYR A 79 -26.00 7.92 -8.23
N LEU A 80 -26.99 7.02 -8.17
CA LEU A 80 -27.60 6.49 -9.38
C LEU A 80 -28.51 7.57 -9.98
N ALA A 81 -28.31 7.87 -11.25
CA ALA A 81 -28.95 8.97 -11.95
C ALA A 81 -29.49 8.54 -13.31
N TYR A 82 -30.47 9.29 -13.79
CA TYR A 82 -31.03 9.18 -15.13
C TYR A 82 -30.57 10.37 -15.96
N GLN A 83 -29.97 10.08 -17.11
CA GLN A 83 -29.60 11.07 -18.10
C GLN A 83 -30.69 11.17 -19.17
N LEU A 84 -31.22 12.39 -19.33
CA LEU A 84 -32.25 12.75 -20.30
C LEU A 84 -31.67 13.68 -21.35
N GLU A 85 -32.36 13.79 -22.49
CA GLU A 85 -32.12 14.89 -23.43
C GLU A 85 -32.46 16.24 -22.79
N SER A 86 -31.76 17.30 -23.22
CA SER A 86 -31.97 18.64 -22.68
C SER A 86 -33.19 19.33 -23.27
N SER A 87 -34.38 18.88 -22.88
CA SER A 87 -35.65 19.49 -23.29
C SER A 87 -36.67 19.49 -22.15
N VAL A 88 -37.65 20.40 -22.25
CA VAL A 88 -38.79 20.44 -21.31
C VAL A 88 -39.65 19.19 -21.47
N GLU A 89 -39.87 18.73 -22.71
CA GLU A 89 -40.66 17.55 -23.00
C GLU A 89 -40.07 16.28 -22.37
N SER A 90 -38.75 16.11 -22.45
CA SER A 90 -38.08 14.96 -21.83
C SER A 90 -38.25 14.95 -20.31
N LEU A 91 -38.23 16.12 -19.67
CA LEU A 91 -38.50 16.26 -18.24
C LEU A 91 -39.95 15.93 -17.88
N ASP A 92 -40.91 16.49 -18.62
CA ASP A 92 -42.33 16.24 -18.40
C ASP A 92 -42.64 14.73 -18.55
N ASN A 93 -42.08 14.10 -19.58
CA ASN A 93 -42.25 12.67 -19.82
C ASN A 93 -41.60 11.81 -18.73
N PHE A 94 -40.40 12.20 -18.27
CA PHE A 94 -39.74 11.52 -17.14
C PHE A 94 -40.59 11.60 -15.87
N VAL A 95 -41.06 12.80 -15.54
CA VAL A 95 -41.86 13.04 -14.32
C VAL A 95 -43.22 12.34 -14.42
N LYS A 96 -43.86 12.28 -15.59
CA LYS A 96 -45.09 11.49 -15.82
C LYS A 96 -44.87 9.98 -15.65
N LYS A 97 -43.63 9.49 -15.65
CA LYS A 97 -43.26 8.08 -15.49
C LYS A 97 -42.34 7.85 -14.29
N LEU A 98 -42.38 8.73 -13.29
CA LEU A 98 -41.48 8.72 -12.14
C LEU A 98 -41.44 7.36 -11.42
N PHE A 99 -42.58 6.68 -11.31
CA PHE A 99 -42.71 5.38 -10.63
C PHE A 99 -42.14 4.21 -11.44
N ASP A 100 -41.85 4.39 -12.73
CA ASP A 100 -41.11 3.40 -13.53
C ASP A 100 -39.61 3.40 -13.15
N TYR A 101 -39.15 4.47 -12.48
CA TYR A 101 -37.73 4.74 -12.18
C TYR A 101 -37.38 4.69 -10.70
N TYR A 102 -38.36 4.91 -9.81
CA TYR A 102 -38.16 4.99 -8.38
C TYR A 102 -39.27 4.26 -7.63
N GLU A 103 -38.88 3.51 -6.61
CA GLU A 103 -39.82 2.89 -5.68
C GLU A 103 -40.53 3.94 -4.83
N ILE A 104 -41.80 3.68 -4.54
CA ILE A 104 -42.68 4.57 -3.81
C ILE A 104 -42.66 4.18 -2.34
N ASN A 105 -41.82 4.86 -1.57
CA ASN A 105 -41.73 4.68 -0.12
C ASN A 105 -41.81 6.02 0.63
N PHE A 106 -42.45 7.02 0.02
CA PHE A 106 -42.58 8.37 0.55
C PHE A 106 -43.93 8.99 0.16
N THR A 107 -44.42 9.89 0.99
CA THR A 107 -45.65 10.67 0.79
C THR A 107 -45.34 12.15 0.54
N THR A 108 -44.14 12.61 0.88
CA THR A 108 -43.70 13.99 0.68
C THR A 108 -42.43 14.09 -0.17
N PHE A 109 -42.37 15.09 -1.04
CA PHE A 109 -41.21 15.31 -1.91
C PHE A 109 -40.83 16.78 -2.10
N LYS A 110 -39.63 16.99 -2.64
CA LYS A 110 -39.11 18.30 -3.10
C LYS A 110 -38.35 18.17 -4.41
N LEU A 111 -38.54 19.12 -5.32
CA LEU A 111 -37.71 19.28 -6.52
C LEU A 111 -36.59 20.30 -6.26
N SER A 112 -35.34 19.91 -6.44
CA SER A 112 -34.17 20.77 -6.37
C SER A 112 -33.58 20.95 -7.78
N ILE A 113 -33.93 22.06 -8.43
CA ILE A 113 -33.57 22.31 -9.84
C ILE A 113 -32.45 23.33 -9.92
N SER A 114 -31.35 22.95 -10.56
CA SER A 114 -30.23 23.84 -10.87
C SER A 114 -29.92 23.83 -12.36
N ARG A 115 -29.77 25.02 -12.91
CA ARG A 115 -29.51 25.27 -14.32
C ARG A 115 -28.08 25.75 -14.51
N ASN A 116 -27.25 24.87 -15.07
CA ASN A 116 -25.92 25.21 -15.58
C ASN A 116 -26.06 25.90 -16.93
N ASP A 117 -27.02 25.47 -17.75
CA ASP A 117 -27.42 26.20 -18.95
C ASP A 117 -28.48 27.28 -18.63
N LYS A 118 -28.11 28.55 -18.81
CA LYS A 118 -29.01 29.68 -18.58
C LYS A 118 -29.91 29.98 -19.79
N ASN A 119 -29.71 29.31 -20.93
CA ASN A 119 -30.55 29.47 -22.12
C ASN A 119 -31.70 28.46 -22.17
N PHE A 120 -31.79 27.54 -21.19
CA PHE A 120 -32.88 26.56 -21.15
C PHE A 120 -34.25 27.27 -21.11
N PRO A 121 -35.29 26.78 -21.81
CA PRO A 121 -36.53 27.54 -22.06
C PRO A 121 -37.30 28.01 -20.81
N LYS A 122 -37.23 27.25 -19.70
CA LYS A 122 -37.96 27.54 -18.46
C LYS A 122 -37.03 27.70 -17.27
N ASN A 123 -37.21 28.75 -16.47
CA ASN A 123 -36.39 28.97 -15.28
C ASN A 123 -36.68 27.92 -14.17
N SER A 124 -35.80 27.81 -13.17
CA SER A 124 -35.92 26.80 -12.12
C SER A 124 -37.23 26.88 -11.32
N SER A 125 -37.73 28.09 -11.05
CA SER A 125 -38.95 28.27 -10.25
C SER A 125 -40.20 27.83 -11.03
N THR A 126 -40.27 28.19 -12.31
CA THR A 126 -41.34 27.74 -13.22
C THR A 126 -41.35 26.22 -13.32
N LEU A 127 -40.19 25.60 -13.56
CA LEU A 127 -40.07 24.14 -13.64
C LEU A 127 -40.45 23.45 -12.32
N GLN A 128 -40.09 24.02 -11.16
CA GLN A 128 -40.47 23.45 -9.86
C GLN A 128 -42.00 23.41 -9.68
N LYS A 129 -42.70 24.47 -10.10
CA LYS A 129 -44.16 24.56 -10.00
C LYS A 129 -44.83 23.56 -10.94
N GLU A 130 -44.50 23.60 -12.22
CA GLU A 130 -45.14 22.78 -13.25
C GLU A 130 -44.87 21.28 -13.05
N LEU A 131 -43.61 20.89 -12.86
CA LEU A 131 -43.26 19.48 -12.63
C LEU A 131 -43.82 19.00 -11.28
N GLY A 132 -43.82 19.86 -10.27
CA GLY A 132 -44.41 19.57 -8.97
C GLY A 132 -45.92 19.30 -9.08
N GLU A 133 -46.65 20.10 -9.84
CA GLU A 133 -48.07 19.93 -10.10
C GLU A 133 -48.38 18.59 -10.78
N ILE A 134 -47.56 18.19 -11.77
CA ILE A 134 -47.68 16.88 -12.43
C ILE A 134 -47.53 15.74 -11.40
N ILE A 135 -46.50 15.81 -10.53
CA ILE A 135 -46.24 14.77 -9.52
C ILE A 135 -47.38 14.70 -8.52
N VAL A 136 -47.85 15.84 -8.00
CA VAL A 136 -48.95 15.91 -7.04
C VAL A 136 -50.23 15.30 -7.62
N LYS A 137 -50.63 15.72 -8.83
CA LYS A 137 -51.87 15.24 -9.46
C LYS A 137 -51.81 13.76 -9.81
N LYS A 138 -50.68 13.30 -10.37
CA LYS A 138 -50.58 11.93 -10.88
C LYS A 138 -50.35 10.90 -9.79
N TYR A 139 -49.56 11.25 -8.78
CA TYR A 139 -49.07 10.30 -7.77
C TYR A 139 -49.61 10.54 -6.37
N GLN A 140 -50.48 11.54 -6.19
CA GLN A 140 -51.08 11.90 -4.89
C GLN A 140 -50.04 12.20 -3.79
N LEU A 141 -48.85 12.66 -4.17
CA LEU A 141 -47.78 13.05 -3.26
C LEU A 141 -47.95 14.52 -2.82
N LYS A 142 -47.35 14.89 -1.68
CA LYS A 142 -47.39 16.27 -1.15
C LYS A 142 -46.03 16.95 -1.29
N VAL A 143 -46.01 18.24 -1.63
CA VAL A 143 -44.77 19.02 -1.64
C VAL A 143 -44.41 19.41 -0.19
N ASN A 144 -43.17 19.17 0.23
CA ASN A 144 -42.64 19.66 1.50
C ASN A 144 -41.26 20.30 1.26
N LEU A 145 -41.15 21.62 1.43
CA LEU A 145 -39.92 22.35 1.13
C LEU A 145 -38.89 22.32 2.28
N SER A 146 -39.35 22.08 3.50
CA SER A 146 -38.56 22.16 4.72
C SER A 146 -37.96 20.82 5.12
N ASN A 147 -38.79 19.76 5.19
CA ASN A 147 -38.37 18.42 5.57
C ASN A 147 -39.01 17.34 4.67
N PRO A 148 -38.64 17.28 3.37
CA PRO A 148 -39.14 16.26 2.45
C PRO A 148 -38.58 14.87 2.76
N GLN A 149 -39.42 13.84 2.62
CA GLN A 149 -38.95 12.44 2.66
C GLN A 149 -38.11 12.08 1.43
N LYS A 150 -38.44 12.60 0.24
CA LYS A 150 -37.68 12.39 -1.00
C LYS A 150 -37.30 13.71 -1.66
N ILE A 151 -36.05 13.85 -2.06
CA ILE A 151 -35.57 15.01 -2.82
C ILE A 151 -35.16 14.53 -4.21
N PHE A 152 -35.77 15.08 -5.26
CA PHE A 152 -35.32 14.87 -6.63
C PHE A 152 -34.46 16.05 -7.06
N TYR A 153 -33.20 15.78 -7.33
CA TYR A 153 -32.26 16.75 -7.88
C TYR A 153 -32.34 16.70 -9.40
N ILE A 154 -32.54 17.86 -10.02
CA ILE A 154 -32.57 18.03 -11.47
C ILE A 154 -31.44 19.01 -11.83
N ARG A 155 -30.46 18.54 -12.59
CA ARG A 155 -29.34 19.37 -13.08
C ARG A 155 -29.43 19.49 -14.59
N ILE A 156 -29.63 20.72 -15.07
CA ILE A 156 -29.84 21.02 -16.48
C ILE A 156 -28.53 21.55 -17.08
N TYR A 157 -27.95 20.78 -17.98
CA TYR A 157 -26.80 21.15 -18.80
C TYR A 157 -27.25 21.43 -20.23
N ARG A 158 -26.36 21.96 -21.06
CA ARG A 158 -26.67 22.29 -22.46
C ARG A 158 -27.14 21.08 -23.25
N ASP A 159 -26.43 19.95 -23.13
CA ASP A 159 -26.70 18.78 -23.99
C ASP A 159 -27.52 17.68 -23.30
N PHE A 160 -27.69 17.73 -21.97
CA PHE A 160 -28.40 16.70 -21.22
C PHE A 160 -28.93 17.21 -19.87
N ILE A 161 -29.86 16.46 -19.30
CA ILE A 161 -30.40 16.68 -17.95
C ILE A 161 -30.07 15.46 -17.09
N LEU A 162 -29.66 15.69 -15.84
CA LEU A 162 -29.51 14.62 -14.85
C LEU A 162 -30.62 14.70 -13.82
N VAL A 163 -31.29 13.58 -13.58
CA VAL A 163 -32.26 13.40 -12.50
C VAL A 163 -31.77 12.33 -11.53
N PHE A 164 -31.69 12.65 -10.25
CA PHE A 164 -31.22 11.73 -9.22
C PHE A 164 -31.81 12.05 -7.85
N SER A 165 -31.79 11.08 -6.93
CA SER A 165 -32.38 11.26 -5.60
C SER A 165 -31.60 10.56 -4.49
N GLU A 166 -31.24 9.29 -4.70
CA GLU A 166 -30.66 8.46 -3.65
C GLU A 166 -29.18 8.75 -3.46
N ARG A 167 -28.87 9.25 -2.27
CA ARG A 167 -27.53 9.60 -1.85
C ARG A 167 -26.82 8.35 -1.31
N LEU A 168 -25.80 7.90 -2.02
CA LEU A 168 -24.93 6.80 -1.56
C LEU A 168 -23.62 7.37 -1.04
N THR A 169 -23.21 6.93 0.15
CA THR A 169 -21.98 7.40 0.80
C THR A 169 -20.78 6.58 0.34
N GLY A 170 -19.70 7.27 -0.04
CA GLY A 170 -18.38 6.68 -0.26
C GLY A 170 -17.45 6.88 0.93
N LEU A 171 -16.17 6.50 0.81
CA LEU A 171 -15.22 6.55 1.91
C LEU A 171 -14.69 7.96 2.25
N GLY A 172 -14.86 8.92 1.34
CA GLY A 172 -14.21 10.23 1.41
C GLY A 172 -12.69 10.10 1.27
N GLY A 173 -11.94 11.00 1.94
CA GLY A 173 -10.48 11.02 1.85
C GLY A 173 -9.95 11.44 0.49
N LEU A 174 -8.70 11.06 0.22
CA LEU A 174 -7.97 11.34 -1.01
C LEU A 174 -7.78 10.06 -1.86
N PRO A 175 -7.73 10.17 -3.20
CA PRO A 175 -7.44 9.03 -4.06
C PRO A 175 -6.10 8.37 -3.69
N VAL A 176 -6.08 7.05 -3.52
CA VAL A 176 -4.86 6.29 -3.22
C VAL A 176 -3.79 6.51 -4.28
N GLY A 177 -2.55 6.72 -3.84
CA GLY A 177 -1.38 7.05 -4.66
C GLY A 177 -1.28 8.52 -5.06
N SER A 178 -2.18 9.40 -4.61
CA SER A 178 -2.07 10.85 -4.85
C SER A 178 -1.10 11.56 -3.89
N SER A 179 -0.76 10.92 -2.76
CA SER A 179 0.16 11.44 -1.74
C SER A 179 1.51 10.70 -1.72
N GLY A 180 1.79 9.87 -2.73
CA GLY A 180 2.97 9.01 -2.80
C GLY A 180 2.76 7.63 -2.21
N ARG A 181 3.86 6.98 -1.81
CA ARG A 181 3.89 5.60 -1.31
C ARG A 181 4.42 5.55 0.12
N ALA A 182 3.92 4.60 0.91
CA ALA A 182 4.39 4.32 2.26
C ALA A 182 4.65 2.82 2.46
N LEU A 183 5.68 2.48 3.23
CA LEU A 183 6.00 1.12 3.62
C LEU A 183 5.43 0.87 5.02
N VAL A 184 4.40 0.03 5.12
CA VAL A 184 3.75 -0.29 6.40
C VAL A 184 4.28 -1.60 6.93
N LEU A 185 4.79 -1.60 8.16
CA LEU A 185 5.12 -2.82 8.88
C LEU A 185 3.82 -3.50 9.34
N LEU A 186 3.37 -4.47 8.55
CA LEU A 186 2.15 -5.22 8.80
C LEU A 186 2.45 -6.35 9.78
N SER A 187 1.95 -6.21 11.00
CA SER A 187 1.97 -7.27 12.02
C SER A 187 0.70 -8.11 11.94
N GLY A 188 0.71 -9.29 12.58
CA GLY A 188 -0.51 -10.08 12.74
C GLY A 188 -1.49 -9.47 13.76
N GLY A 189 -1.16 -8.32 14.36
CA GLY A 189 -2.00 -7.66 15.36
C GLY A 189 -3.21 -6.94 14.78
N ILE A 190 -3.92 -6.23 15.65
CA ILE A 190 -5.14 -5.48 15.32
C ILE A 190 -4.80 -4.13 14.67
N ASP A 191 -3.67 -3.56 15.04
CA ASP A 191 -3.41 -2.13 14.87
C ASP A 191 -2.84 -1.77 13.49
N SER A 192 -1.87 -2.54 13.00
CA SER A 192 -1.19 -2.25 11.73
C SER A 192 -2.10 -2.31 10.48
N PRO A 193 -3.12 -3.19 10.37
CA PRO A 193 -4.09 -3.12 9.27
C PRO A 193 -4.90 -1.81 9.27
N VAL A 194 -5.26 -1.31 10.45
CA VAL A 194 -6.02 -0.05 10.60
C VAL A 194 -5.13 1.14 10.25
N ALA A 195 -3.88 1.14 10.71
CA ALA A 195 -2.90 2.16 10.35
C ALA A 195 -2.75 2.27 8.81
N ALA A 196 -2.60 1.14 8.12
CA ALA A 196 -2.56 1.10 6.66
C ALA A 196 -3.82 1.73 6.04
N TYR A 197 -5.02 1.33 6.50
CA TYR A 197 -6.28 1.86 5.98
C TYR A 197 -6.41 3.38 6.14
N GLN A 198 -5.98 3.93 7.27
CA GLN A 198 -6.04 5.38 7.51
C GLN A 198 -5.11 6.16 6.59
N LEU A 199 -3.94 5.60 6.27
CA LEU A 199 -3.00 6.21 5.33
C LEU A 199 -3.49 6.14 3.89
N MET A 200 -4.11 5.03 3.50
CA MET A 200 -4.81 4.94 2.21
C MET A 200 -5.89 6.03 2.10
N LYS A 201 -6.64 6.29 3.18
CA LYS A 201 -7.61 7.40 3.23
C LYS A 201 -6.96 8.77 3.02
N ARG A 202 -5.69 8.94 3.40
CA ARG A 202 -4.88 10.14 3.15
C ARG A 202 -4.18 10.13 1.79
N GLY A 203 -4.52 9.19 0.92
CA GLY A 203 -4.06 9.13 -0.46
C GLY A 203 -2.69 8.48 -0.64
N LEU A 204 -2.15 7.81 0.39
CA LEU A 204 -0.93 7.03 0.28
C LEU A 204 -1.24 5.65 -0.32
N GLU A 205 -0.41 5.23 -1.26
CA GLU A 205 -0.37 3.84 -1.72
C GLU A 205 0.52 3.01 -0.79
N ILE A 206 0.03 1.88 -0.32
CA ILE A 206 0.67 1.09 0.71
C ILE A 206 1.42 -0.09 0.10
N VAL A 207 2.67 -0.24 0.49
CA VAL A 207 3.46 -1.45 0.34
C VAL A 207 3.63 -2.05 1.72
N TYR A 208 3.39 -3.35 1.87
CA TYR A 208 3.49 -4.02 3.15
C TYR A 208 4.85 -4.67 3.34
N LEU A 209 5.34 -4.64 4.56
CA LEU A 209 6.53 -5.36 5.02
C LEU A 209 6.15 -6.19 6.24
N HIS A 210 6.47 -7.47 6.24
CA HIS A 210 6.25 -8.35 7.39
C HIS A 210 7.48 -9.19 7.69
N PHE A 211 7.85 -9.21 8.97
CA PHE A 211 8.90 -10.09 9.49
C PHE A 211 8.27 -11.36 10.05
N TYR A 212 8.62 -12.51 9.49
CA TYR A 212 8.11 -13.81 9.91
C TYR A 212 9.23 -14.72 10.40
N GLN A 213 8.90 -15.63 11.31
CA GLN A 213 9.81 -16.70 11.73
C GLN A 213 9.30 -18.08 11.30
N GLN A 214 7.98 -18.29 11.42
CA GLN A 214 7.29 -19.51 11.02
C GLN A 214 6.33 -19.21 9.86
N THR A 215 5.99 -20.24 9.10
CA THR A 215 5.13 -20.13 7.92
C THR A 215 3.68 -19.84 8.30
N GLU A 216 3.17 -20.27 9.47
CA GLU A 216 1.77 -19.98 9.86
C GLU A 216 1.50 -18.47 9.97
N GLY A 217 2.49 -17.69 10.42
CA GLY A 217 2.42 -16.24 10.47
C GLY A 217 2.16 -15.62 9.10
N GLN A 218 2.70 -16.21 8.02
CA GLN A 218 2.52 -15.68 6.66
C GLN A 218 1.07 -15.78 6.19
N THR A 219 0.40 -16.91 6.44
CA THR A 219 -1.01 -17.12 6.04
C THR A 219 -1.92 -16.05 6.64
N LYS A 220 -1.68 -15.70 7.92
CA LYS A 220 -2.41 -14.65 8.62
C LYS A 220 -2.24 -13.29 7.94
N ILE A 221 -1.00 -12.95 7.58
CA ILE A 221 -0.66 -11.67 6.94
C ILE A 221 -1.22 -11.58 5.51
N PHE A 222 -1.16 -12.66 4.74
CA PHE A 222 -1.80 -12.70 3.43
C PHE A 222 -3.31 -12.52 3.52
N ALA A 223 -3.96 -13.13 4.51
CA ALA A 223 -5.39 -12.93 4.74
C ALA A 223 -5.74 -11.46 5.09
N LEU A 224 -4.90 -10.78 5.88
CA LEU A 224 -5.03 -9.34 6.14
C LEU A 224 -4.85 -8.52 4.86
N GLY A 225 -3.81 -8.81 4.07
CA GLY A 225 -3.57 -8.18 2.77
C GLY A 225 -4.74 -8.34 1.80
N GLU A 226 -5.34 -9.53 1.74
CA GLU A 226 -6.51 -9.84 0.92
C GLU A 226 -7.76 -9.02 1.31
N LYS A 227 -7.94 -8.74 2.61
CA LYS A 227 -9.02 -7.85 3.08
C LYS A 227 -8.74 -6.39 2.70
N LEU A 228 -7.49 -5.96 2.81
CA LEU A 228 -7.10 -4.56 2.58
C LEU A 228 -6.95 -4.18 1.11
N LYS A 229 -6.69 -5.13 0.20
CA LYS A 229 -6.39 -4.85 -1.21
C LYS A 229 -7.44 -3.98 -1.90
N PHE A 230 -8.72 -4.17 -1.57
CA PHE A 230 -9.82 -3.40 -2.17
C PHE A 230 -9.73 -1.89 -1.91
N TYR A 231 -9.06 -1.50 -0.83
CA TYR A 231 -8.84 -0.11 -0.44
C TYR A 231 -7.51 0.44 -0.95
N ASN A 232 -6.58 -0.43 -1.37
CA ASN A 232 -5.23 -0.11 -1.82
C ASN A 232 -5.05 -0.34 -3.32
N ASN A 233 -6.01 0.12 -4.13
CA ASN A 233 -5.97 -0.06 -5.60
C ASN A 233 -5.81 -1.53 -6.05
N TYR A 234 -6.42 -2.46 -5.31
CA TYR A 234 -6.30 -3.90 -5.54
C TYR A 234 -4.87 -4.46 -5.42
N SER A 235 -3.94 -3.69 -4.83
CA SER A 235 -2.59 -4.15 -4.47
C SER A 235 -2.57 -4.69 -3.03
N ASN A 236 -1.90 -5.83 -2.88
CA ASN A 236 -1.57 -6.49 -1.63
C ASN A 236 -0.07 -6.85 -1.59
N ASP A 237 0.78 -6.00 -2.17
CA ASP A 237 2.21 -6.25 -2.25
C ASP A 237 2.82 -6.33 -0.84
N ILE A 238 3.25 -7.55 -0.47
CA ILE A 238 3.83 -7.86 0.83
C ILE A 238 5.24 -8.38 0.62
N TYR A 239 6.21 -7.66 1.18
CA TYR A 239 7.57 -8.14 1.35
C TYR A 239 7.64 -8.98 2.63
N LEU A 240 7.95 -10.26 2.47
CA LEU A 240 8.16 -11.18 3.57
C LEU A 240 9.65 -11.28 3.89
N VAL A 241 10.00 -11.04 5.15
CA VAL A 241 11.37 -11.09 5.64
C VAL A 241 11.50 -12.17 6.69
N ASP A 242 12.38 -13.13 6.45
CA ASP A 242 12.75 -14.12 7.45
C ASP A 242 13.50 -13.45 8.61
N SER A 243 12.89 -13.46 9.79
CA SER A 243 13.43 -12.81 10.97
C SER A 243 14.57 -13.58 11.62
N ARG A 244 14.82 -14.85 11.26
CA ARG A 244 15.80 -15.72 11.95
C ARG A 244 17.20 -15.12 12.04
N ALA A 245 17.66 -14.44 10.99
CA ALA A 245 18.95 -13.76 11.01
C ALA A 245 19.00 -12.66 12.09
N PHE A 246 17.94 -11.85 12.22
CA PHE A 246 17.83 -10.86 13.29
C PHE A 246 17.75 -11.50 14.67
N LEU A 247 16.97 -12.60 14.79
CA LEU A 247 16.78 -13.30 16.07
C LEU A 247 18.05 -14.04 16.54
N THR A 248 18.92 -14.47 15.63
CA THR A 248 20.23 -15.03 16.00
C THR A 248 21.14 -13.92 16.55
N GLU A 249 21.20 -12.79 15.87
CA GLU A 249 22.07 -11.67 16.24
C GLU A 249 21.64 -11.02 17.55
N ILE A 250 20.34 -10.85 17.77
CA ILE A 250 19.82 -10.26 19.00
C ILE A 250 20.12 -11.11 20.25
N ARG A 251 20.33 -12.43 20.11
CA ARG A 251 20.72 -13.29 21.24
C ARG A 251 22.09 -12.94 21.80
N HIS A 252 22.98 -12.39 20.97
CA HIS A 252 24.33 -12.00 21.37
C HIS A 252 24.37 -10.67 22.14
N ILE A 253 23.29 -9.89 22.13
CA ILE A 253 23.20 -8.64 22.89
C ILE A 253 23.36 -8.92 24.39
N SER A 254 24.32 -8.21 24.98
CA SER A 254 24.76 -8.39 26.36
C SER A 254 23.66 -8.09 27.40
N LEU A 255 22.79 -7.10 27.13
CA LEU A 255 21.72 -6.71 28.05
C LEU A 255 20.34 -7.23 27.57
N GLU A 256 19.90 -8.34 28.16
CA GLU A 256 18.66 -9.02 27.80
C GLU A 256 17.43 -8.11 27.78
N LYS A 257 17.25 -7.27 28.81
CA LYS A 257 16.11 -6.34 28.91
C LYS A 257 16.01 -5.32 27.77
N TYR A 258 17.08 -5.11 26.99
CA TYR A 258 17.10 -4.21 25.83
C TYR A 258 16.89 -4.92 24.49
N ARG A 259 16.88 -6.26 24.46
CA ARG A 259 16.81 -7.04 23.21
C ARG A 259 15.58 -6.70 22.37
N LEU A 260 14.41 -6.57 22.98
CA LEU A 260 13.18 -6.21 22.25
C LEU A 260 13.25 -4.81 21.60
N ILE A 261 13.79 -3.82 22.31
CA ILE A 261 13.97 -2.46 21.79
C ILE A 261 14.95 -2.45 20.61
N ILE A 262 16.06 -3.17 20.75
CA ILE A 262 17.07 -3.27 19.69
C ILE A 262 16.51 -4.05 18.50
N LEU A 263 15.76 -5.13 18.70
CA LEU A 263 15.10 -5.89 17.64
C LEU A 263 14.13 -5.01 16.83
N LYS A 264 13.28 -4.22 17.51
CA LYS A 264 12.40 -3.25 16.83
C LYS A 264 13.21 -2.23 16.02
N ARG A 265 14.31 -1.71 16.57
CA ARG A 265 15.22 -0.81 15.83
C ARG A 265 15.87 -1.50 14.62
N MET A 266 16.18 -2.79 14.70
CA MET A 266 16.67 -3.56 13.54
C MET A 266 15.63 -3.63 12.43
N PHE A 267 14.36 -3.87 12.77
CA PHE A 267 13.26 -3.88 11.80
C PHE A 267 13.05 -2.50 11.15
N ILE A 268 13.13 -1.42 11.93
CA ILE A 268 13.03 -0.06 11.38
C ILE A 268 14.18 0.27 10.45
N ARG A 269 15.43 -0.08 10.80
CA ARG A 269 16.59 0.15 9.92
C ARG A 269 16.49 -0.66 8.63
N TYR A 270 16.05 -1.91 8.71
CA TYR A 270 15.76 -2.72 7.53
C TYR A 270 14.69 -2.08 6.66
N ALA A 271 13.58 -1.65 7.26
CA ALA A 271 12.49 -0.99 6.55
C ALA A 271 12.97 0.31 5.88
N CYS A 272 13.85 1.09 6.51
CA CYS A 272 14.46 2.29 5.93
C CYS A 272 15.24 1.97 4.66
N ARG A 273 16.10 0.96 4.75
CA ARG A 273 16.94 0.58 3.62
C ARG A 273 16.09 0.00 2.48
N LEU A 274 15.09 -0.84 2.77
CA LEU A 274 14.14 -1.32 1.76
C LEU A 274 13.33 -0.18 1.14
N ALA A 275 12.84 0.76 1.95
CA ALA A 275 12.08 1.91 1.46
C ALA A 275 12.92 2.77 0.49
N GLN A 276 14.22 2.96 0.75
CA GLN A 276 15.12 3.65 -0.17
C GLN A 276 15.24 2.93 -1.52
N GLU A 277 15.44 1.62 -1.51
CA GLU A 277 15.52 0.82 -2.75
C GLU A 277 14.22 0.84 -3.56
N LEU A 278 13.07 0.99 -2.88
CA LEU A 278 11.74 1.09 -3.50
C LEU A 278 11.30 2.52 -3.80
N GLU A 279 12.15 3.52 -3.56
CA GLU A 279 11.84 4.96 -3.67
C GLU A 279 10.61 5.41 -2.83
N ILE A 280 10.39 4.73 -1.70
CA ILE A 280 9.32 5.00 -0.74
C ILE A 280 9.80 6.01 0.32
N LYS A 281 8.98 7.03 0.57
CA LYS A 281 9.37 8.19 1.41
C LYS A 281 8.89 8.12 2.85
N ALA A 282 8.08 7.14 3.22
CA ALA A 282 7.51 7.00 4.55
C ALA A 282 7.51 5.54 5.03
N ILE A 283 7.75 5.34 6.32
CA ILE A 283 7.62 4.07 7.03
C ILE A 283 6.63 4.25 8.16
N VAL A 284 5.80 3.24 8.37
CA VAL A 284 4.69 3.33 9.31
C VAL A 284 4.63 2.04 10.12
N THR A 285 4.40 2.18 11.42
CA THR A 285 4.04 1.06 12.29
C THR A 285 2.66 1.27 12.88
N GLY A 286 2.01 0.17 13.29
CA GLY A 286 0.79 0.22 14.09
C GLY A 286 1.06 0.28 15.59
N ASP A 287 2.24 0.72 16.03
CA ASP A 287 2.51 0.83 17.48
C ASP A 287 1.66 1.93 18.09
N SER A 288 0.93 1.64 19.18
CA SER A 288 0.08 2.61 19.89
C SER A 288 0.64 2.92 21.28
N LEU A 289 0.61 4.20 21.68
CA LEU A 289 1.15 4.63 22.97
C LEU A 289 0.49 3.89 24.15
N ALA A 290 1.30 3.45 25.11
CA ALA A 290 0.90 2.86 26.38
C ALA A 290 0.14 1.51 26.31
N GLN A 291 0.16 0.81 25.16
CA GLN A 291 -0.49 -0.50 25.03
C GLN A 291 0.40 -1.66 25.52
N VAL A 292 1.72 -1.61 25.27
CA VAL A 292 2.70 -2.57 25.81
C VAL A 292 3.97 -1.87 26.29
N ALA A 293 4.83 -2.58 27.04
CA ALA A 293 6.05 -2.00 27.62
C ALA A 293 7.02 -1.41 26.57
N SER A 294 7.05 -1.97 25.35
CA SER A 294 7.83 -1.45 24.24
C SER A 294 7.21 -0.23 23.53
N GLN A 295 6.05 0.24 24.01
CA GLN A 295 5.29 1.35 23.44
C GLN A 295 5.02 2.47 24.48
N THR A 296 5.92 2.63 25.45
CA THR A 296 5.99 3.88 26.24
C THR A 296 6.56 5.02 25.40
N LEU A 297 6.36 6.26 25.84
CA LEU A 297 6.90 7.43 25.14
C LEU A 297 8.42 7.35 24.96
N GLU A 298 9.13 6.92 26.01
CA GLU A 298 10.58 6.72 25.96
C GLU A 298 10.99 5.59 24.98
N SER A 299 10.27 4.46 25.00
CA SER A 299 10.54 3.35 24.08
C SER A 299 10.29 3.72 22.63
N LEU A 300 9.17 4.39 22.34
CA LEU A 300 8.82 4.84 21.00
C LEU A 300 9.83 5.88 20.49
N GLY A 301 10.20 6.84 21.32
CA GLY A 301 11.20 7.85 20.97
C GLY A 301 12.56 7.24 20.64
N VAL A 302 13.00 6.24 21.42
CA VAL A 302 14.25 5.51 21.12
C VAL A 302 14.12 4.65 19.88
N ILE A 303 12.99 3.98 19.62
CA ILE A 303 12.80 3.16 18.41
C ILE A 303 12.78 4.04 17.15
N GLN A 304 12.03 5.15 17.18
CA GLN A 304 11.85 6.05 16.03
C GLN A 304 13.16 6.70 15.57
N GLN A 305 14.12 6.94 16.48
CA GLN A 305 15.46 7.45 16.14
C GLN A 305 16.26 6.51 15.22
N ALA A 306 15.87 5.25 15.10
CA ALA A 306 16.48 4.33 14.14
C ALA A 306 16.01 4.59 12.69
N SER A 307 14.93 5.38 12.52
CA SER A 307 14.41 5.75 11.22
C SER A 307 15.16 6.92 10.62
N ILE A 308 15.60 6.77 9.37
CA ILE A 308 16.15 7.85 8.53
C ILE A 308 15.14 8.33 7.47
N THR A 309 13.96 7.70 7.44
CA THR A 309 12.83 8.00 6.57
C THR A 309 11.68 8.56 7.42
N ALA A 310 10.75 9.31 6.83
CA ALA A 310 9.60 9.85 7.57
C ALA A 310 8.86 8.71 8.28
N PHE A 311 8.61 8.86 9.58
CA PHE A 311 8.00 7.82 10.42
C PHE A 311 6.73 8.34 11.07
N GLU A 312 5.61 7.67 10.83
CA GLU A 312 4.30 8.05 11.37
C GLU A 312 3.71 6.90 12.20
N GLN A 313 3.14 7.26 13.35
CA GLN A 313 2.30 6.38 14.16
C GLN A 313 0.87 6.82 14.01
N VAL A 314 -0.03 5.84 13.87
CA VAL A 314 -1.44 6.10 13.61
C VAL A 314 -2.26 5.56 14.78
N GLU A 315 -3.07 6.43 15.38
CA GLU A 315 -4.00 6.02 16.43
C GLU A 315 -5.07 5.09 15.87
N VAL A 316 -5.29 3.96 16.54
CA VAL A 316 -6.20 2.90 16.07
C VAL A 316 -7.53 2.98 16.80
N SER A 317 -8.62 2.98 16.02
CA SER A 317 -9.98 2.84 16.52
C SER A 317 -10.45 1.40 16.42
N THR A 318 -10.86 0.81 17.54
CA THR A 318 -11.39 -0.57 17.62
C THR A 318 -12.57 -0.80 16.68
N GLN A 319 -13.42 0.21 16.49
CA GLN A 319 -14.58 0.13 15.58
C GLN A 319 -14.16 -0.12 14.14
N LYS A 320 -13.05 0.50 13.69
CA LYS A 320 -12.57 0.37 12.31
C LYS A 320 -12.07 -1.05 12.02
N VAL A 321 -11.53 -1.75 13.02
CA VAL A 321 -11.04 -3.14 12.87
C VAL A 321 -12.18 -4.09 12.47
N ILE A 322 -13.35 -3.91 13.11
CA ILE A 322 -14.55 -4.72 12.83
C ILE A 322 -15.08 -4.41 11.43
N GLU A 323 -15.17 -3.13 11.06
CA GLU A 323 -15.61 -2.70 9.73
C GLU A 323 -14.74 -3.26 8.59
N LEU A 324 -13.44 -3.40 8.82
CA LEU A 324 -12.51 -3.96 7.84
C LEU A 324 -12.57 -5.49 7.75
N GLY A 325 -13.23 -6.16 8.71
CA GLY A 325 -13.24 -7.62 8.82
C GLY A 325 -11.85 -8.20 9.08
N THR A 326 -10.95 -7.42 9.67
CA THR A 326 -9.59 -7.86 10.05
C THR A 326 -9.54 -8.40 11.48
N TYR A 327 -10.53 -8.08 12.32
CA TYR A 327 -10.54 -8.42 13.75
C TYR A 327 -10.34 -9.91 14.02
N GLU A 328 -11.20 -10.76 13.44
CA GLU A 328 -11.12 -12.22 13.63
C GLU A 328 -9.80 -12.82 13.13
N ILE A 329 -9.27 -12.29 12.03
CA ILE A 329 -7.98 -12.71 11.50
C ILE A 329 -6.88 -12.33 12.49
N SER A 330 -6.88 -11.08 12.97
CA SER A 330 -5.89 -10.57 13.92
C SER A 330 -5.90 -11.29 15.28
N LEU A 331 -7.04 -11.85 15.71
CA LEU A 331 -7.13 -12.64 16.95
C LEU A 331 -6.48 -14.02 16.88
N LYS A 332 -6.30 -14.59 15.68
CA LYS A 332 -5.69 -15.93 15.54
C LYS A 332 -4.29 -15.94 16.15
N THR A 333 -4.03 -16.90 17.03
CA THR A 333 -2.72 -17.05 17.67
C THR A 333 -1.68 -17.46 16.62
N TYR A 334 -0.51 -16.83 16.68
CA TYR A 334 0.67 -17.22 15.92
C TYR A 334 1.91 -16.86 16.73
N ALA A 335 3.02 -17.54 16.49
CA ALA A 335 4.30 -17.21 17.11
C ALA A 335 4.83 -15.89 16.53
N ASP A 336 4.53 -14.77 17.20
CA ASP A 336 5.09 -13.47 16.83
C ASP A 336 6.61 -13.46 17.13
N CYS A 337 7.40 -13.03 16.16
CA CYS A 337 8.85 -12.92 16.27
C CYS A 337 9.30 -12.06 17.47
N CYS A 338 8.50 -11.04 17.85
CA CYS A 338 8.80 -10.18 18.99
C CYS A 338 8.54 -10.85 20.33
N ALA A 339 7.56 -11.75 20.41
CA ALA A 339 7.15 -12.40 21.66
C ALA A 339 8.27 -13.29 22.25
N LEU A 340 9.14 -13.85 21.40
CA LEU A 340 10.29 -14.66 21.85
C LEU A 340 11.33 -13.88 22.66
N PHE A 341 11.36 -12.56 22.50
CA PHE A 341 12.34 -11.70 23.15
C PHE A 341 11.69 -10.73 24.14
N GLU A 342 10.43 -11.00 24.53
CA GLU A 342 9.78 -10.29 25.61
C GLU A 342 10.43 -10.73 26.94
N PRO A 343 11.23 -9.86 27.58
CA PRO A 343 11.93 -10.24 28.80
C PRO A 343 10.93 -10.33 29.96
N ARG A 344 11.24 -11.14 30.99
CA ARG A 344 10.41 -11.21 32.22
C ARG A 344 10.18 -9.84 32.88
N TYR A 345 11.15 -8.94 32.76
CA TYR A 345 11.10 -7.57 33.24
C TYR A 345 11.42 -6.60 32.10
N PRO A 346 10.40 -6.19 31.31
CA PRO A 346 10.61 -5.34 30.15
C PRO A 346 11.01 -3.93 30.56
N ILE A 347 11.95 -3.37 29.79
CA ILE A 347 12.36 -1.99 29.98
C ILE A 347 11.28 -1.06 29.40
N THR A 348 10.78 -0.16 30.25
CA THR A 348 9.77 0.83 29.87
C THR A 348 10.37 2.22 29.66
N ARG A 349 11.63 2.44 30.06
CA ARG A 349 12.34 3.72 29.93
C ARG A 349 13.77 3.49 29.41
N PRO A 350 13.94 3.03 28.16
CA PRO A 350 15.25 2.77 27.59
C PRO A 350 16.04 4.08 27.45
N LYS A 351 17.33 4.04 27.78
CA LYS A 351 18.24 5.18 27.58
C LYS A 351 18.90 5.09 26.22
N LYS A 352 18.88 6.19 25.47
CA LYS A 352 19.46 6.28 24.12
C LYS A 352 20.93 5.84 24.10
N GLU A 353 21.72 6.33 25.05
CA GLU A 353 23.17 6.07 25.10
C GLU A 353 23.48 4.58 25.31
N VAL A 354 22.63 3.89 26.08
CA VAL A 354 22.75 2.44 26.30
C VAL A 354 22.40 1.69 25.03
N VAL A 355 21.31 2.08 24.34
CA VAL A 355 20.93 1.46 23.06
C VAL A 355 22.02 1.64 22.02
N GLU A 356 22.55 2.85 21.83
CA GLU A 356 23.63 3.10 20.86
C GLU A 356 24.91 2.32 21.19
N LYS A 357 25.22 2.10 22.47
CA LYS A 357 26.34 1.25 22.88
C LYS A 357 26.10 -0.21 22.52
N LEU A 358 24.91 -0.74 22.80
CA LEU A 358 24.54 -2.12 22.49
C LEU A 358 24.44 -2.37 20.98
N GLU A 359 24.00 -1.39 20.19
CA GLU A 359 23.97 -1.50 18.74
C GLU A 359 25.36 -1.68 18.12
N LYS A 360 26.45 -1.31 18.81
CA LYS A 360 27.83 -1.57 18.35
C LYS A 360 28.22 -3.06 18.45
N GLU A 361 27.44 -3.87 19.17
CA GLU A 361 27.60 -5.32 19.23
C GLU A 361 27.03 -6.01 17.98
N ILE A 362 26.28 -5.29 17.13
CA ILE A 362 25.59 -5.82 15.95
C ILE A 362 26.38 -5.53 14.66
N PHE A 363 26.47 -6.53 13.79
CA PHE A 363 27.03 -6.40 12.44
C PHE A 363 25.98 -5.94 11.41
N TRP A 364 25.59 -4.66 11.50
CA TRP A 364 24.49 -4.07 10.74
C TRP A 364 24.53 -4.30 9.22
N GLU A 365 25.62 -3.91 8.58
CA GLU A 365 25.72 -3.86 7.12
C GLU A 365 25.56 -5.25 6.48
N GLU A 366 26.16 -6.27 7.08
CA GLU A 366 26.11 -7.65 6.57
C GLU A 366 24.69 -8.23 6.65
N ILE A 367 24.04 -8.04 7.79
CA ILE A 367 22.69 -8.56 8.05
C ILE A 367 21.69 -7.86 7.11
N LEU A 368 21.73 -6.53 7.05
CA LEU A 368 20.75 -5.77 6.27
C LEU A 368 20.91 -6.01 4.77
N GLU A 369 22.13 -5.95 4.23
CA GLU A 369 22.35 -6.09 2.79
C GLU A 369 21.97 -7.49 2.29
N LYS A 370 22.39 -8.52 3.00
CA LYS A 370 22.10 -9.90 2.63
C LYS A 370 20.59 -10.16 2.61
N ILE A 371 19.88 -9.69 3.64
CA ILE A 371 18.44 -9.93 3.75
C ILE A 371 17.66 -9.12 2.71
N ILE A 372 18.03 -7.87 2.45
CA ILE A 372 17.36 -7.04 1.43
C ILE A 372 17.47 -7.69 0.06
N LEU A 373 18.68 -8.13 -0.30
CA LEU A 373 18.93 -8.75 -1.58
C LEU A 373 18.13 -10.05 -1.77
N ILE A 374 18.09 -10.91 -0.74
CA ILE A 374 17.29 -12.15 -0.77
C ILE A 374 15.81 -11.82 -0.99
N VAL A 375 15.30 -10.80 -0.31
CA VAL A 375 13.90 -10.40 -0.37
C VAL A 375 13.55 -9.81 -1.73
N LEU A 376 14.37 -8.90 -2.27
CA LEU A 376 14.18 -8.34 -3.61
C LEU A 376 14.23 -9.44 -4.70
N LEU A 377 15.16 -10.39 -4.60
CA LEU A 377 15.26 -11.52 -5.53
C LEU A 377 14.05 -12.46 -5.43
N SER A 378 13.50 -12.66 -4.21
CA SER A 378 12.32 -13.51 -4.00
C SER A 378 11.04 -12.84 -4.52
N SER A 379 10.91 -11.53 -4.36
CA SER A 379 9.81 -10.74 -4.93
C SER A 379 9.80 -10.80 -6.45
N ALA A 380 10.96 -10.70 -7.11
CA ALA A 380 11.09 -10.81 -8.57
C ALA A 380 10.53 -12.13 -9.13
N LYS A 381 10.70 -13.24 -8.38
CA LYS A 381 10.18 -14.57 -8.77
C LYS A 381 8.66 -14.67 -8.67
N THR A 382 8.05 -13.91 -7.77
CA THR A 382 6.61 -13.97 -7.50
C THR A 382 5.84 -13.03 -8.44
N THR A 383 6.43 -11.87 -8.79
CA THR A 383 5.87 -10.90 -9.74
C THR A 383 5.74 -11.47 -11.15
N ALA A 384 6.63 -12.36 -11.57
CA ALA A 384 6.55 -13.08 -12.86
C ALA A 384 5.29 -13.97 -12.99
N LYS A 385 4.59 -14.27 -11.89
CA LYS A 385 3.38 -15.13 -11.88
C LYS A 385 2.05 -14.35 -11.75
N LYS A 386 2.01 -13.02 -11.50
CA LYS A 386 0.75 -12.26 -11.30
C LYS A 386 0.79 -10.81 -11.82
N PRO A 387 -0.15 -10.39 -12.70
CA PRO A 387 -0.20 -9.02 -13.23
C PRO A 387 -0.70 -8.00 -12.20
N GLY A 388 0.16 -7.04 -11.82
CA GLY A 388 -0.18 -5.89 -10.97
C GLY A 388 0.73 -5.64 -9.77
N GLN A 389 1.80 -6.44 -9.59
CA GLN A 389 2.90 -6.12 -8.67
C GLN A 389 3.96 -5.27 -9.41
N ILE A 390 4.90 -4.67 -8.68
CA ILE A 390 6.10 -4.02 -9.26
C ILE A 390 6.64 -4.93 -10.37
N GLY A 391 6.63 -4.44 -11.62
CA GLY A 391 6.94 -5.27 -12.77
C GLY A 391 8.28 -5.97 -12.62
N GLU A 392 8.41 -7.17 -13.17
CA GLU A 392 9.67 -7.93 -13.18
C GLU A 392 10.84 -7.04 -13.63
N GLU A 393 10.62 -6.20 -14.63
CA GLU A 393 11.57 -5.18 -15.10
C GLU A 393 11.99 -4.17 -14.04
N GLU A 394 11.07 -3.67 -13.22
CA GLU A 394 11.38 -2.69 -12.19
C GLU A 394 12.09 -3.35 -11.01
N THR A 395 11.72 -4.59 -10.65
CA THR A 395 12.45 -5.36 -9.64
C THR A 395 13.88 -5.68 -10.12
N LEU A 396 14.04 -6.06 -11.39
CA LEU A 396 15.35 -6.28 -12.02
C LEU A 396 16.16 -4.97 -12.11
N ARG A 397 15.52 -3.84 -12.40
CA ARG A 397 16.15 -2.51 -12.40
C ARG A 397 16.69 -2.17 -11.02
N ILE A 398 15.91 -2.40 -9.96
CA ILE A 398 16.33 -2.18 -8.57
C ILE A 398 17.53 -3.09 -8.24
N ILE A 399 17.47 -4.38 -8.61
CA ILE A 399 18.58 -5.31 -8.41
C ILE A 399 19.84 -4.86 -9.17
N LYS A 400 19.71 -4.46 -10.44
CA LYS A 400 20.83 -3.95 -11.25
C LYS A 400 21.43 -2.68 -10.62
N ASN A 401 20.60 -1.73 -10.21
CA ASN A 401 21.06 -0.50 -9.54
C ASN A 401 21.76 -0.79 -8.22
N PHE A 402 21.23 -1.71 -7.42
CA PHE A 402 21.85 -2.13 -6.16
C PHE A 402 23.25 -2.71 -6.39
N ILE A 403 23.40 -3.60 -7.37
CA ILE A 403 24.68 -4.22 -7.74
C ILE A 403 25.66 -3.17 -8.29
N THR A 404 25.22 -2.29 -9.19
CA THR A 404 26.07 -1.26 -9.81
C THR A 404 26.55 -0.23 -8.80
N THR A 405 25.67 0.23 -7.91
CA THR A 405 26.03 1.15 -6.81
C THR A 405 27.08 0.53 -5.90
N LYS A 406 26.95 -0.77 -5.62
CA LYS A 406 27.94 -1.50 -4.82
C LYS A 406 29.29 -1.62 -5.52
N ARG A 407 29.32 -2.00 -6.79
CA ARG A 407 30.57 -2.08 -7.58
C ARG A 407 31.29 -0.74 -7.66
N TYR A 408 30.54 0.36 -7.81
CA TYR A 408 31.10 1.70 -7.78
C TYR A 408 31.68 2.07 -6.40
N SER A 409 31.01 1.68 -5.31
CA SER A 409 31.55 1.87 -3.96
C SER A 409 32.82 1.04 -3.70
N GLU A 410 32.92 -0.17 -4.25
CA GLU A 410 34.11 -1.02 -4.19
C GLU A 410 35.28 -0.44 -4.97
N GLN A 411 35.05 0.06 -6.19
CA GLN A 411 36.08 0.71 -6.99
C GLN A 411 36.64 1.94 -6.27
N LYS A 412 35.77 2.77 -5.66
CA LYS A 412 36.21 3.89 -4.80
C LYS A 412 37.00 3.45 -3.56
N LEU A 413 36.61 2.33 -2.94
CA LEU A 413 37.35 1.74 -1.81
C LEU A 413 38.71 1.18 -2.26
N GLU A 414 38.82 0.59 -3.44
CA GLU A 414 40.10 0.14 -4.02
C GLU A 414 40.99 1.31 -4.46
N GLU A 415 40.42 2.35 -5.05
CA GLU A 415 41.15 3.58 -5.41
C GLU A 415 41.66 4.30 -4.15
N SER A 416 40.86 4.39 -3.09
CA SER A 416 41.31 4.95 -1.81
C SER A 416 42.37 4.08 -1.11
N ARG A 417 42.36 2.76 -1.32
CA ARG A 417 43.47 1.87 -0.90
C ARG A 417 44.74 2.10 -1.70
N LYS A 418 44.65 2.32 -3.02
CA LYS A 418 45.81 2.64 -3.88
C LYS A 418 46.45 3.99 -3.53
N GLY A 419 45.69 4.93 -2.97
CA GLY A 419 46.18 6.21 -2.45
C GLY A 419 46.71 6.18 -1.01
N CYS A 420 46.55 5.07 -0.28
CA CYS A 420 47.08 4.92 1.08
C CYS A 420 48.50 4.33 1.01
N PRO A 421 49.55 5.04 1.44
CA PRO A 421 50.90 4.49 1.42
C PRO A 421 50.92 3.22 2.27
N ALA A 422 51.39 2.13 1.66
CA ALA A 422 51.53 0.83 2.31
C ALA A 422 52.25 1.03 3.65
N VAL A 423 51.61 0.62 4.75
CA VAL A 423 52.28 0.53 6.03
C VAL A 423 53.31 -0.59 5.91
N VAL A 424 54.54 -0.23 5.53
CA VAL A 424 55.71 -1.08 5.67
C VAL A 424 55.82 -1.38 7.16
N GLU A 425 55.64 -2.65 7.53
CA GLU A 425 55.91 -3.14 8.88
C GLU A 425 57.38 -2.85 9.24
N ARG A 426 57.65 -1.70 9.85
CA ARG A 426 58.85 -1.53 10.65
C ARG A 426 58.56 -2.12 12.02
N LYS A 427 59.07 -3.34 12.26
CA LYS A 427 59.22 -3.91 13.60
C LYS A 427 60.04 -2.94 14.45
N GLY A 428 59.37 -2.14 15.29
CA GLY A 428 60.05 -1.22 16.20
C GLY A 428 59.13 -0.27 16.96
N LYS A 429 58.86 -0.62 18.22
CA LYS A 429 58.40 0.22 19.35
C LYS A 429 57.01 0.91 19.26
N ARG A 430 56.13 0.38 20.12
CA ARG A 430 55.01 1.00 20.88
C ARG A 430 54.32 2.22 20.27
N GLY A 431 53.11 1.99 19.75
CA GLY A 431 52.14 3.04 19.46
C GLY A 431 51.19 2.67 18.33
N VAL A 432 50.52 1.51 18.42
CA VAL A 432 49.59 1.09 17.38
C VAL A 432 48.23 1.74 17.63
N ASN A 433 47.90 2.73 16.80
CA ASN A 433 46.66 3.49 16.89
C ASN A 433 45.47 2.56 16.57
N HIS A 434 44.73 2.12 17.60
CA HIS A 434 43.66 1.11 17.48
C HIS A 434 42.59 1.47 16.45
N ASN A 435 42.33 2.77 16.26
CA ASN A 435 41.36 3.26 15.27
C ASN A 435 41.79 2.98 13.82
N LEU A 436 43.09 2.98 13.51
CA LEU A 436 43.57 2.69 12.14
C LEU A 436 43.45 1.19 11.82
N ILE A 437 43.75 0.31 12.78
CA ILE A 437 43.59 -1.15 12.60
C ILE A 437 42.13 -1.54 12.44
N LEU A 438 41.23 -0.92 13.21
CA LEU A 438 39.79 -1.12 13.06
C LEU A 438 39.30 -0.65 11.69
N CYS A 439 39.79 0.48 11.18
CA CYS A 439 39.42 0.99 9.86
C CYS A 439 39.88 0.06 8.73
N VAL A 440 41.13 -0.41 8.77
CA VAL A 440 41.69 -1.33 7.75
C VAL A 440 41.01 -2.70 7.82
N ARG A 441 40.80 -3.26 9.03
CA ARG A 441 40.07 -4.53 9.19
C ARG A 441 38.61 -4.44 8.75
N ASN A 442 37.94 -3.33 9.02
CA ASN A 442 36.55 -3.12 8.58
C ASN A 442 36.48 -2.96 7.06
N ALA A 443 37.45 -2.28 6.44
CA ALA A 443 37.54 -2.19 4.98
C ALA A 443 37.84 -3.55 4.34
N GLU A 444 38.81 -4.32 4.87
CA GLU A 444 39.18 -5.65 4.36
C GLU A 444 38.04 -6.65 4.49
N LYS A 445 37.38 -6.70 5.65
CA LYS A 445 36.19 -7.53 5.83
C LYS A 445 35.05 -7.09 4.92
N GLY A 446 34.81 -5.79 4.78
CA GLY A 446 33.81 -5.25 3.85
C GLY A 446 34.03 -5.72 2.41
N ALA A 447 35.27 -5.73 1.93
CA ALA A 447 35.63 -6.20 0.58
C ALA A 447 35.51 -7.73 0.40
N VAL A 448 35.83 -8.52 1.42
CA VAL A 448 35.66 -10.00 1.38
C VAL A 448 34.17 -10.37 1.40
N ILE A 449 33.37 -9.63 2.15
CA ILE A 449 31.93 -9.84 2.28
C ILE A 449 31.22 -9.50 0.97
N SER A 450 31.58 -8.40 0.33
CA SER A 450 30.97 -7.96 -0.92
C SER A 450 31.24 -8.95 -2.08
N HIS A 451 32.45 -9.50 -2.16
CA HIS A 451 32.79 -10.58 -3.11
C HIS A 451 31.94 -11.84 -2.92
N LYS A 452 31.71 -12.26 -1.65
CA LYS A 452 30.84 -13.41 -1.36
C LYS A 452 29.38 -13.13 -1.73
N LEU A 453 28.90 -11.91 -1.48
CA LEU A 453 27.55 -11.49 -1.83
C LEU A 453 27.33 -11.52 -3.35
N ILE A 454 28.27 -10.94 -4.12
CA ILE A 454 28.25 -10.94 -5.59
C ILE A 454 28.24 -12.38 -6.13
N LYS A 455 29.04 -13.28 -5.55
CA LYS A 455 29.07 -14.70 -5.93
C LYS A 455 27.72 -15.39 -5.67
N ASN A 456 27.09 -15.11 -4.52
CA ASN A 456 25.77 -15.67 -4.19
C ASN A 456 24.66 -15.14 -5.09
N VAL A 457 24.69 -13.85 -5.47
CA VAL A 457 23.73 -13.26 -6.41
C VAL A 457 23.83 -13.92 -7.77
N LYS A 458 25.06 -14.11 -8.29
CA LYS A 458 25.29 -14.77 -9.58
C LYS A 458 24.71 -16.19 -9.60
N ASN A 459 24.91 -16.95 -8.52
CA ASN A 459 24.33 -18.28 -8.37
C ASN A 459 22.80 -18.27 -8.39
N VAL A 460 22.17 -17.28 -7.76
CA VAL A 460 20.70 -17.18 -7.74
C VAL A 460 20.15 -16.77 -9.10
N LEU A 461 20.86 -15.91 -9.84
CA LEU A 461 20.46 -15.48 -11.19
C LEU A 461 20.68 -16.59 -12.24
N SER A 462 21.71 -17.42 -12.11
CA SER A 462 21.97 -18.54 -13.03
C SER A 462 21.01 -19.73 -12.87
N LEU A 463 20.23 -19.80 -11.79
CA LEU A 463 19.27 -20.87 -11.50
C LEU A 463 17.88 -20.63 -12.11
N ASN A 464 17.65 -19.53 -12.83
CA ASN A 464 16.34 -19.16 -13.38
C ASN A 464 16.35 -19.27 -14.92
N SER A 465 15.70 -20.31 -15.46
CA SER A 465 15.69 -20.62 -16.90
C SER A 465 14.93 -19.59 -17.77
N SER A 466 14.13 -18.71 -17.18
CA SER A 466 13.40 -17.64 -17.89
C SER A 466 14.20 -16.34 -18.10
N ILE A 467 15.42 -16.23 -17.53
CA ILE A 467 16.21 -14.99 -17.55
C ILE A 467 17.37 -15.14 -18.56
N HIS A 468 17.06 -15.39 -19.83
CA HIS A 468 18.08 -15.63 -20.87
C HIS A 468 18.73 -14.33 -21.42
N SER A 469 18.09 -13.17 -21.25
CA SER A 469 18.64 -11.88 -21.71
C SER A 469 19.59 -11.24 -20.69
N THR A 470 19.29 -11.36 -19.39
CA THR A 470 20.11 -10.76 -18.34
C THR A 470 21.39 -11.55 -18.07
N THR A 471 21.39 -12.88 -18.29
CA THR A 471 22.60 -13.70 -18.19
C THR A 471 23.65 -13.32 -19.22
N LYS A 472 23.23 -12.98 -20.45
CA LYS A 472 24.14 -12.56 -21.52
C LYS A 472 24.78 -11.18 -21.26
N GLU A 473 24.00 -10.23 -20.75
CA GLU A 473 24.52 -8.92 -20.29
C GLU A 473 25.47 -9.03 -19.07
N LEU A 474 25.28 -10.05 -18.22
CA LEU A 474 26.16 -10.33 -17.08
C LEU A 474 27.44 -11.06 -17.49
N GLU A 475 27.40 -11.86 -18.56
CA GLU A 475 28.56 -12.51 -19.18
C GLU A 475 29.45 -11.50 -19.94
N GLU A 476 28.84 -10.52 -20.64
CA GLU A 476 29.56 -9.40 -21.28
C GLU A 476 30.33 -8.51 -20.28
N LEU A 477 29.98 -8.58 -18.99
CA LEU A 477 30.70 -7.95 -17.87
C LEU A 477 31.84 -8.81 -17.29
N GLY A 478 32.19 -9.93 -17.96
CA GLY A 478 33.46 -10.67 -17.79
C GLY A 478 33.47 -11.80 -16.77
N LEU A 479 32.40 -12.61 -16.67
CA LEU A 479 32.22 -13.55 -15.56
C LEU A 479 31.71 -14.92 -16.06
N SER A 480 32.58 -15.94 -16.14
CA SER A 480 32.19 -17.29 -16.55
C SER A 480 31.56 -18.10 -15.41
N ILE A 481 30.50 -18.85 -15.74
CA ILE A 481 29.60 -19.58 -14.83
C ILE A 481 30.10 -21.01 -14.52
N GLU A 482 31.11 -21.50 -15.24
CA GLU A 482 31.44 -22.93 -15.31
C GLU A 482 32.12 -23.53 -14.07
N GLU A 483 32.59 -22.72 -13.11
CA GLU A 483 33.21 -23.24 -11.88
C GLU A 483 32.25 -23.42 -10.70
N LEU A 484 30.98 -22.96 -10.81
CA LEU A 484 30.01 -22.98 -9.71
C LEU A 484 29.10 -24.22 -9.68
N ALA A 485 29.09 -25.03 -10.74
CA ALA A 485 28.23 -26.21 -10.87
C ALA A 485 28.70 -27.44 -10.06
N LYS A 486 29.83 -27.37 -9.33
CA LYS A 486 30.41 -28.54 -8.64
C LYS A 486 30.15 -28.65 -7.13
N GLN A 487 29.39 -27.77 -6.49
CA GLN A 487 29.00 -27.92 -5.08
C GLN A 487 27.52 -28.28 -4.93
N LYS A 488 27.21 -29.58 -5.04
CA LYS A 488 25.96 -30.17 -4.56
C LYS A 488 25.92 -30.07 -3.03
N ASN A 489 25.25 -29.04 -2.48
CA ASN A 489 24.65 -29.05 -1.14
C ASN A 489 23.84 -27.77 -0.85
N ALA A 490 22.91 -27.43 -1.74
CA ALA A 490 21.89 -26.42 -1.47
C ALA A 490 20.52 -26.96 -1.91
N SER A 491 20.00 -27.93 -1.16
CA SER A 491 18.70 -28.56 -1.37
C SER A 491 17.88 -28.48 -0.09
N TRP A 492 17.58 -27.28 0.39
CA TRP A 492 16.52 -27.02 1.37
C TRP A 492 16.13 -25.56 1.25
N TYR A 493 15.30 -25.21 0.27
CA TYR A 493 14.43 -24.01 0.19
C TYR A 493 13.97 -23.95 -1.27
N LEU A 494 12.92 -24.71 -1.60
CA LEU A 494 12.06 -24.62 -2.79
C LEU A 494 11.44 -26.01 -3.01
N THR A 495 10.40 -26.34 -2.27
CA THR A 495 9.40 -27.30 -2.76
C THR A 495 8.02 -26.78 -2.37
N GLU A 496 7.30 -26.38 -3.41
CA GLU A 496 5.84 -26.44 -3.47
C GLU A 496 5.40 -27.84 -2.99
N ASN A 497 4.45 -27.88 -2.06
CA ASN A 497 3.47 -28.96 -1.95
C ASN A 497 2.23 -28.33 -1.33
N LEU A 498 1.32 -27.89 -2.22
CA LEU A 498 -0.10 -27.78 -1.89
C LEU A 498 -0.60 -29.20 -1.58
N PRO A 499 -1.37 -29.44 -0.51
CA PRO A 499 -2.11 -30.68 -0.41
C PRO A 499 -3.23 -30.63 -1.45
N THR A 500 -3.12 -31.43 -2.50
CA THR A 500 -4.27 -31.86 -3.30
C THR A 500 -4.96 -32.98 -2.54
N ASP A 501 -6.26 -32.83 -2.32
CA ASP A 501 -7.15 -33.88 -1.83
C ASP A 501 -6.98 -35.18 -2.64
N ALA A 502 -6.74 -36.31 -1.95
CA ALA A 502 -7.11 -37.65 -2.40
C ALA A 502 -7.01 -38.65 -1.23
N GLU A 503 -8.20 -39.09 -0.79
CA GLU A 503 -8.63 -40.46 -0.47
C GLU A 503 -7.87 -41.31 0.59
N GLU A 504 -8.69 -41.70 1.58
CA GLU A 504 -8.82 -42.99 2.28
C GLU A 504 -7.72 -44.06 2.10
N GLU A 505 -7.17 -44.54 3.23
CA GLU A 505 -7.30 -45.95 3.68
C GLU A 505 -6.48 -46.21 4.97
N ASN A 506 -7.17 -46.19 6.11
CA ASN A 506 -7.29 -47.25 7.13
C ASN A 506 -7.85 -46.71 8.45
#